data_AF-A0A127QCF1-F1
#
_entry.id   AF-A0A127QCF1-F1
#
_cell.length_a   1.000
_cell.length_b   1.000
_cell.length_c   1.000
_cell.angle_alpha   90.00
_cell.angle_beta   90.00
_cell.angle_gamma   90.00
#
_symmetry.space_group_name_H-M   'P 1'
#
loop_
_entity.id
_entity.type
_entity.pdbx_description
1 polymer ?
#
loop_
_entity_poly.entity_id
_entity_poly.type
_entity_poly.pdbx_seq_one_letter_code
_entity_poly.pdbx_strand_id
1 'polypeptide(L)' 'MEKKHKNRILAEFGRLLEHKRIHVLDIPDEYQYMDPELVEQLTDAVAYVLANDDPEAG' A
#
# COMPACT_ATOMS: atom_id res chain seq x y z
N MET A 1 -1.78 -7.29 1.98
CA MET A 1 -1.86 -5.82 2.20
C MET A 1 -3.32 -5.36 2.20
N GLU A 2 -4.10 -5.81 3.19
CA GLU A 2 -5.55 -5.62 3.20
C GLU A 2 -5.99 -4.58 4.23
N LYS A 3 -7.27 -4.17 4.19
CA LYS A 3 -7.88 -3.23 5.14
C LYS A 3 -7.64 -3.60 6.61
N LYS A 4 -7.55 -4.89 6.94
CA LYS A 4 -7.24 -5.39 8.29
C LYS A 4 -5.85 -4.92 8.78
N HIS A 5 -4.85 -4.89 7.89
CA HIS A 5 -3.51 -4.42 8.21
C HIS A 5 -3.52 -2.90 8.44
N LYS A 6 -4.26 -2.14 7.62
CA LYS A 6 -4.46 -0.69 7.82
C LYS A 6 -5.12 -0.39 9.16
N ASN A 7 -6.17 -1.12 9.53
CA ASN A 7 -6.86 -0.90 10.81
C ASN A 7 -5.94 -1.16 12.01
N ARG A 8 -5.10 -2.20 11.95
CA ARG A 8 -4.10 -2.47 12.98
C ARG A 8 -3.07 -1.34 13.09
N ILE A 9 -2.53 -0.89 11.96
CA ILE A 9 -1.56 0.21 11.90
C ILE A 9 -2.16 1.52 12.44
N LEU A 10 -3.41 1.84 12.10
CA LEU A 10 -4.10 3.02 12.62
C LEU A 10 -4.37 2.92 14.14
N ALA A 11 -4.69 1.73 14.65
CA ALA A 11 -4.90 1.51 16.08
C ALA A 11 -3.60 1.66 16.88
N GLU A 12 -2.47 1.17 16.36
CA GLU A 12 -1.16 1.21 17.04
C GLU A 12 -0.45 2.57 16.85
N PHE A 13 -0.60 3.23 15.70
CA PHE A 13 0.19 4.40 15.30
C PHE A 13 -0.62 5.61 14.83
N GLY A 14 -1.93 5.67 15.11
CA GLY A 14 -2.84 6.70 14.57
C GLY A 14 -2.33 8.15 14.63
N ARG A 15 -1.73 8.56 15.77
CA ARG A 15 -1.14 9.90 15.92
C ARG A 15 0.05 10.18 15.01
N LEU A 16 0.86 9.17 14.68
CA LEU A 16 2.02 9.31 13.79
C LEU A 16 1.61 9.32 12.30
N LEU A 17 0.38 8.89 12.02
CA LEU A 17 -0.16 8.71 10.68
C LEU A 17 -1.14 9.82 10.28
N GLU A 18 -1.42 10.77 11.19
CA GLU A 18 -2.38 11.86 10.97
C GLU A 18 -2.09 12.71 9.72
N HIS A 19 -0.81 12.78 9.31
CA HIS A 19 -0.38 13.48 8.10
C HIS A 19 0.23 12.56 7.04
N LYS A 20 0.02 11.24 7.15
CA LYS A 20 0.56 10.26 6.20
C LYS A 20 -0.58 9.52 5.52
N ARG A 21 -0.59 9.56 4.18
CA ARG A 21 -1.59 8.83 3.39
C ARG A 21 -1.23 7.35 3.36
N ILE A 22 -2.17 6.50 3.79
CA ILE A 22 -2.01 5.04 3.77
C ILE A 22 -2.84 4.48 2.62
N HIS A 23 -2.14 4.05 1.57
CA HIS A 23 -2.69 3.32 0.44
C HIS A 23 -2.74 1.82 0.75
N VAL A 24 -3.90 1.21 0.53
CA VAL A 24 -4.11 -0.24 0.71
C VAL A 24 -4.17 -0.82 -0.69
N LEU A 25 -3.27 -1.74 -1.00
CA LEU A 25 -3.16 -2.31 -2.35
C LEU A 25 -4.10 -3.52 -2.56
N ASP A 26 -4.77 -4.00 -1.51
CA ASP A 26 -5.67 -5.16 -1.50
C ASP A 26 -5.04 -6.45 -2.11
N ILE A 27 -3.71 -6.55 -2.09
CA ILE A 27 -2.95 -7.74 -2.52
C ILE A 27 -3.11 -8.84 -1.46
N PRO A 28 -3.52 -10.07 -1.85
CA PRO A 28 -3.69 -11.18 -0.92
C PRO A 28 -2.35 -11.68 -0.37
N ASP A 29 -2.38 -12.31 0.81
CA ASP A 29 -1.19 -12.79 1.53
C ASP A 29 -0.83 -14.25 1.18
N GLU A 30 -1.25 -14.70 -0.01
CA GLU A 30 -1.13 -16.11 -0.44
C GLU A 30 0.16 -16.42 -1.21
N TYR A 31 1.01 -15.43 -1.43
CA TYR A 31 2.24 -15.55 -2.20
C TYR A 31 3.41 -16.08 -1.37
N GLN A 32 4.27 -16.85 -2.01
CA GLN A 32 5.54 -17.27 -1.40
C GLN A 32 6.55 -16.12 -1.36
N TYR A 33 7.61 -16.30 -0.57
CA TYR A 33 8.71 -15.35 -0.52
C TYR A 33 9.31 -15.16 -1.92
N MET A 34 9.31 -13.92 -2.42
CA MET A 34 9.79 -13.54 -3.75
C MET A 34 9.06 -14.21 -4.91
N ASP A 35 7.78 -14.52 -4.74
CA ASP A 35 6.93 -15.01 -5.82
C ASP A 35 6.91 -13.99 -6.99
N PRO A 36 7.21 -14.40 -8.23
CA PRO A 36 7.20 -13.50 -9.38
C PRO A 36 5.85 -12.81 -9.59
N GLU A 37 4.71 -13.49 -9.35
CA GLU A 37 3.38 -12.88 -9.50
C GLU A 37 3.12 -11.77 -8.46
N LEU A 38 3.69 -11.91 -7.26
CA LEU A 38 3.63 -10.87 -6.23
C LEU A 38 4.44 -9.64 -6.66
N VAL A 39 5.64 -9.87 -7.21
CA VAL A 39 6.53 -8.78 -7.62
C VAL A 39 5.90 -7.98 -8.74
N GLU A 40 5.32 -8.63 -9.75
CA GLU A 40 4.64 -7.96 -10.86
C GLU A 40 3.46 -7.09 -10.36
N GLN A 41 2.58 -7.67 -9.54
CA GLN A 41 1.45 -6.93 -8.96
C GLN A 41 1.88 -5.76 -8.09
N LEU A 42 2.96 -5.91 -7.32
CA LEU A 42 3.52 -4.82 -6.53
C LEU A 42 4.07 -3.71 -7.43
N THR A 43 4.80 -4.06 -8.49
CA THR A 43 5.35 -3.08 -9.44
C THR A 43 4.24 -2.24 -10.07
N ASP A 44 3.18 -2.89 -10.57
CA ASP A 44 2.05 -2.19 -11.19
C ASP A 44 1.28 -1.32 -10.19
N ALA A 45 0.98 -1.86 -9.01
CA ALA A 45 0.23 -1.14 -7.99
C ALA A 45 1.00 0.09 -7.47
N VAL A 46 2.32 -0.05 -7.26
CA VAL A 46 3.17 1.05 -6.83
C VAL A 46 3.31 2.09 -7.94
N ALA A 47 3.51 1.69 -9.19
CA ALA A 47 3.57 2.60 -10.33
C ALA A 47 2.27 3.41 -10.46
N TYR A 48 1.12 2.75 -10.33
CA TYR A 48 -0.19 3.41 -10.33
C TYR A 48 -0.34 4.41 -9.18
N VAL A 49 0.03 4.02 -7.95
CA VAL A 49 -0.06 4.93 -6.80
C VAL A 49 0.85 6.13 -6.99
N LEU A 50 2.11 5.95 -7.39
CA LEU A 50 3.05 7.06 -7.59
C LEU A 50 2.58 8.00 -8.70
N ALA A 51 2.04 7.47 -9.80
CA ALA A 51 1.50 8.29 -10.88
C ALA A 51 0.24 9.09 -10.48
N ASN A 52 -0.54 8.63 -9.51
CA ASN A 52 -1.78 9.27 -9.05
C ASN A 52 -1.64 10.05 -7.74
N ASP A 53 -0.51 9.92 -7.03
CA ASP A 53 -0.23 10.62 -5.77
C ASP A 53 0.70 11.83 -5.99
N ASP A 54 1.00 12.18 -7.24
CA ASP A 54 1.79 13.35 -7.63
C ASP A 54 1.02 14.64 -7.27
N PRO A 55 1.46 15.40 -6.25
CA PRO A 55 0.81 16.64 -5.84
C PRO A 55 1.27 17.84 -6.68
N GLU A 56 2.20 17.66 -7.63
CA GLU A 56 2.77 18.71 -8.48
C GLU A 56 2.38 18.61 -9.97
N ALA A 57 1.42 17.76 -10.33
CA ALA A 57 0.73 17.84 -11.61
C ALA A 57 -0.39 18.91 -11.55
N GLY A 58 0.02 20.17 -11.34
CA GLY A 58 -0.81 21.38 -11.40
C GLY A 58 -0.24 22.39 -12.38
#